data_AF-A0A963ZQX4-F1
#
_entry.id   AF-A0A963ZQX4-F1
#
_cell.length_a   1.000
_cell.length_b   1.000
_cell.length_c   1.000
_cell.angle_alpha   90.00
_cell.angle_beta   90.00
_cell.angle_gamma   90.00
#
_symmetry.space_group_name_H-M   'P 1'
#
loop_
_entity.id
_entity.type
_entity.pdbx_description
1 polymer ?
#
loop_
_entity_poly.entity_id
_entity_poly.type
_entity_poly.pdbx_seq_one_letter_code
_entity_poly.pdbx_strand_id
1 'polypeptide(L)'
;MAKTETVRAMIDPKRKARVSKILSRLGMNHSEAINIYYSLIEEYKGLPFNIKLPDEKTDEKNISPEVISHLKESVKKNHKLGELLAK
;
A
#
# COMPACT_ATOMS: atom_id res chain seq x y z
N MET A 1 -10.70 -17.91 -21.94
CA MET A 1 -10.71 -16.76 -21.02
C MET A 1 -9.91 -17.16 -19.79
N ALA A 2 -8.90 -16.38 -19.38
CA ALA A 2 -8.15 -16.68 -18.17
C ALA A 2 -9.06 -16.58 -16.94
N LYS A 3 -8.79 -17.37 -15.89
CA LYS A 3 -9.54 -17.29 -14.63
C LYS A 3 -9.32 -15.91 -14.02
N THR A 4 -10.40 -15.20 -13.73
CA THR A 4 -10.36 -13.89 -13.06
C THR A 4 -10.90 -14.02 -11.65
N GLU A 5 -10.16 -13.52 -10.66
CA GLU A 5 -10.56 -13.49 -9.26
C GLU A 5 -10.85 -12.05 -8.82
N THR A 6 -11.73 -11.87 -7.84
CA THR A 6 -12.11 -10.53 -7.34
C THR A 6 -11.36 -10.19 -6.06
N VAL A 7 -10.61 -9.07 -6.06
CA VAL A 7 -9.99 -8.52 -4.85
C VAL A 7 -10.99 -7.59 -4.14
N ARG A 8 -11.35 -7.90 -2.90
CA ARG A 8 -12.19 -7.05 -2.04
C ARG A 8 -11.43 -6.63 -0.80
N ALA A 9 -11.39 -5.33 -0.53
CA ALA A 9 -10.76 -4.77 0.66
C ALA A 9 -11.63 -3.65 1.25
N MET A 10 -11.76 -3.62 2.57
CA MET A 10 -12.41 -2.52 3.28
C MET A 10 -11.47 -1.32 3.31
N ILE A 11 -11.96 -0.14 2.94
CA ILE A 11 -11.20 1.10 2.92
C ILE A 11 -12.08 2.26 3.39
N ASP A 12 -11.46 3.23 4.05
CA ASP A 12 -12.12 4.47 4.39
C ASP A 12 -12.67 5.18 3.13
N PRO A 13 -13.96 5.58 3.12
CA PRO A 13 -14.58 6.16 1.94
C PRO A 13 -13.94 7.50 1.54
N LYS A 14 -13.44 8.30 2.49
CA LYS A 14 -12.74 9.55 2.18
C LYS A 14 -11.40 9.26 1.51
N ARG A 15 -10.67 8.24 1.98
CA ARG A 15 -9.43 7.78 1.35
C ARG A 15 -9.67 7.31 -0.09
N LYS A 16 -10.72 6.49 -0.32
CA LYS A 16 -11.10 6.06 -1.67
C LYS A 16 -11.38 7.25 -2.59
N ALA A 17 -12.16 8.24 -2.12
CA ALA A 17 -12.47 9.43 -2.88
C ALA A 17 -11.23 10.28 -3.22
N ARG A 18 -10.30 10.46 -2.26
CA ARG A 18 -9.05 11.19 -2.51
C ARG A 18 -8.19 10.49 -3.56
N VAL A 19 -8.01 9.18 -3.44
CA VAL A 19 -7.22 8.38 -4.39
C VAL A 19 -7.87 8.37 -5.78
N SER A 20 -9.20 8.26 -5.86
CA SER A 20 -9.92 8.33 -7.14
C SER A 20 -9.58 9.59 -7.93
N LYS A 21 -9.55 10.77 -7.27
CA LYS A 21 -9.17 12.03 -7.93
C LYS A 21 -7.74 12.01 -8.46
N ILE A 22 -6.82 11.35 -7.76
CA ILE A 22 -5.42 11.23 -8.20
C ILE A 22 -5.32 10.29 -9.40
N LEU A 23 -5.92 9.09 -9.30
CA LEU A 23 -5.89 8.10 -10.38
C LEU A 23 -6.58 8.61 -11.64
N SER A 24 -7.69 9.35 -11.51
CA SER A 24 -8.36 9.96 -12.66
C SER A 24 -7.48 10.98 -13.39
N ARG A 25 -6.60 11.71 -12.69
CA ARG A 25 -5.62 12.61 -13.34
C ARG A 25 -4.54 11.83 -14.09
N LEU A 26 -4.26 10.60 -13.65
CA LEU A 26 -3.32 9.68 -14.30
C LEU A 26 -4.01 8.83 -15.39
N GLY A 27 -5.31 9.02 -15.65
CA GLY A 27 -6.07 8.24 -16.62
C GLY A 27 -6.33 6.78 -16.20
N MET A 28 -6.21 6.47 -14.91
CA MET A 28 -6.36 5.11 -14.38
C MET A 28 -7.58 4.97 -13.46
N ASN A 29 -8.12 3.75 -13.40
CA ASN A 29 -9.11 3.36 -12.41
C ASN A 29 -8.47 2.60 -11.23
N HIS A 30 -9.26 2.32 -10.19
CA HIS A 30 -8.78 1.61 -9.00
C HIS A 30 -8.29 0.19 -9.30
N SER A 31 -8.98 -0.53 -10.19
CA SER A 31 -8.64 -1.91 -10.53
C SER A 31 -7.31 -1.99 -11.27
N GLU A 32 -7.05 -1.06 -12.19
CA GLU A 32 -5.76 -0.96 -12.90
C GLU A 32 -4.62 -0.67 -11.93
N ALA A 33 -4.80 0.30 -11.03
CA ALA A 33 -3.81 0.62 -10.01
C ALA A 33 -3.51 -0.59 -9.10
N ILE A 34 -4.54 -1.37 -8.73
CA ILE A 34 -4.37 -2.60 -7.95
C ILE A 34 -3.61 -3.66 -8.77
N ASN A 35 -3.97 -3.89 -10.03
CA ASN A 35 -3.28 -4.87 -10.87
C ASN A 35 -1.80 -4.53 -11.08
N ILE A 36 -1.47 -3.26 -11.31
CA ILE A 36 -0.08 -2.79 -11.40
C ILE A 36 0.63 -3.07 -10.07
N TYR A 37 0.01 -2.75 -8.95
CA TYR A 37 0.58 -3.02 -7.63
C TYR A 37 0.88 -4.50 -7.39
N TYR A 38 -0.03 -5.40 -7.75
CA TYR A 38 0.21 -6.85 -7.67
C TYR A 38 1.34 -7.29 -8.60
N SER A 39 1.39 -6.76 -9.83
CA SER A 39 2.46 -7.07 -10.79
C SER A 39 3.83 -6.68 -10.25
N LEU A 40 3.93 -5.52 -9.59
CA LEU A 40 5.17 -5.08 -8.97
C LEU A 40 5.57 -5.98 -7.78
N ILE A 41 4.60 -6.47 -7.00
CA ILE A 41 4.90 -7.42 -5.92
C ILE A 41 5.45 -8.73 -6.46
N GLU A 42 4.86 -9.24 -7.55
CA GLU A 42 5.32 -10.46 -8.21
C GLU A 42 6.75 -10.30 -8.77
N GLU A 43 7.01 -9.19 -9.46
CA GLU A 43 8.32 -8.89 -10.06
C GLU A 43 9.43 -8.77 -9.01
N TYR A 44 9.21 -7.97 -7.97
CA TYR A 44 10.23 -7.69 -6.96
C TYR A 44 10.27 -8.72 -5.82
N LYS A 45 9.36 -9.71 -5.81
CA LYS A 45 9.18 -10.67 -4.71
C LYS A 45 9.10 -9.98 -3.34
N GLY A 46 8.49 -8.80 -3.31
CA GLY A 46 8.52 -7.89 -2.18
C GLY A 46 7.59 -6.71 -2.38
N LEU A 47 7.43 -5.86 -1.37
CA LEU A 47 6.61 -4.67 -1.52
C LEU A 47 7.34 -3.63 -2.38
N PRO A 48 6.67 -2.99 -3.35
CA PRO A 48 7.31 -2.09 -4.31
C PRO A 48 7.63 -0.70 -3.73
N PHE A 49 7.65 -0.60 -2.41
CA PHE A 49 8.04 0.58 -1.65
C PHE A 49 8.89 0.13 -0.47
N ASN A 50 9.86 0.96 -0.11
CA ASN A 50 10.73 0.68 1.02
C ASN A 50 9.92 0.81 2.32
N ILE A 51 9.70 -0.30 3.02
CA ILE A 51 8.94 -0.31 4.26
C ILE A 51 9.89 0.16 5.37
N LYS A 52 10.01 1.48 5.53
CA LYS A 52 10.68 2.04 6.70
C LYS A 52 9.63 2.22 7.80
N LEU A 53 9.77 1.50 8.91
CA LEU A 53 9.21 1.98 10.16
C LEU A 53 9.90 3.33 10.43
N PRO A 54 9.16 4.42 10.71
CA PRO A 54 9.79 5.68 11.03
C PRO A 54 10.54 5.50 12.35
N ASP A 55 11.83 5.21 12.23
CA ASP A 55 12.80 5.35 13.30
C ASP A 55 12.82 6.83 13.69
N GLU A 56 12.99 7.13 14.98
CA GLU A 56 12.76 8.45 15.60
C GLU A 56 13.63 9.59 15.03
N LYS A 57 14.46 9.33 14.01
CA LYS A 57 15.41 10.25 13.40
C LYS A 57 15.39 10.28 11.87
N THR A 58 14.26 9.97 11.23
CA THR A 58 14.14 10.27 9.79
C THR A 58 13.42 11.61 9.60
N ASP A 59 14.22 12.67 9.53
CA ASP A 59 13.87 13.96 8.91
C ASP A 59 13.60 13.77 7.40
N GLU A 60 12.54 13.05 7.05
CA GLU A 60 11.98 13.08 5.70
C GLU A 60 10.52 13.52 5.82
N LYS A 61 10.37 14.84 5.86
CA LYS A 61 9.14 15.58 5.59
C LYS A 61 8.54 15.12 4.25
N ASN A 62 7.80 14.01 4.20
CA ASN A 62 6.82 13.70 3.14
C ASN A 62 6.02 12.39 3.34
N ILE A 63 5.94 11.82 4.55
CA ILE A 63 5.03 10.71 4.81
C ILE A 63 3.86 11.23 5.65
N SER A 64 2.65 11.21 5.06
CA SER A 64 1.43 11.62 5.77
C SER A 64 1.22 10.74 7.00
N PRO A 65 0.91 11.31 8.19
CA PRO A 65 0.71 10.56 9.42
C PRO A 65 -0.38 9.47 9.34
N GLU A 66 -1.31 9.59 8.38
CA GLU A 66 -2.34 8.57 8.11
C GLU A 66 -1.80 7.26 7.54
N VAL A 67 -0.66 7.30 6.84
CA VAL A 67 -0.01 6.10 6.28
C VAL A 67 0.70 5.35 7.40
N ILE A 68 1.31 6.08 8.33
CA ILE A 68 2.04 5.52 9.47
C ILE A 68 1.10 4.76 10.40
N SER A 69 -0.08 5.31 10.69
CA SER A 69 -1.07 4.62 11.53
C SER A 69 -1.56 3.32 10.89
N HIS A 70 -1.84 3.35 9.58
CA HIS A 70 -2.32 2.18 8.86
C HIS A 70 -1.24 1.10 8.69
N LEU A 71 0.02 1.52 8.51
CA LEU A 71 1.16 0.61 8.47
C LEU A 71 1.35 -0.05 9.84
N LYS A 72 1.37 0.72 10.94
CA LYS A 72 1.46 0.18 12.31
C LYS A 72 0.33 -0.80 12.62
N GLU A 73 -0.89 -0.51 12.19
CA GLU A 73 -2.04 -1.41 12.35
C GLU A 73 -1.88 -2.70 11.54
N SER A 74 -1.36 -2.59 10.31
CA SER A 74 -1.13 -3.73 9.41
C SER A 74 0.04 -4.61 9.87
N VAL A 75 1.10 -4.03 10.44
CA VAL A 75 2.23 -4.77 11.04
C VAL A 75 1.79 -5.55 12.27
N LYS A 76 0.97 -4.94 13.15
CA LYS A 76 0.43 -5.63 14.34
C LYS A 76 -0.44 -6.85 13.99
N LYS A 77 -1.12 -6.81 12.85
CA LYS A 77 -2.00 -7.89 12.39
C LYS A 77 -1.28 -9.04 11.68
N ASN A 78 -0.06 -8.81 11.19
CA ASN A 78 0.67 -9.77 10.36
C ASN A 78 2.06 -10.08 10.96
N HIS A 79 2.17 -11.17 11.73
CA HIS A 79 3.41 -11.61 12.41
C HIS A 79 4.64 -11.66 11.47
N LYS A 80 4.43 -12.04 10.20
CA LYS A 80 5.47 -12.16 9.17
C LYS A 80 5.97 -10.82 8.63
N LEU A 81 5.14 -9.76 8.68
CA LEU A 81 5.58 -8.39 8.35
C LEU A 81 6.44 -7.80 9.46
N GLY A 82 6.23 -8.20 10.73
CA GLY A 82 7.09 -7.78 11.84
C GLY A 82 8.53 -8.31 11.72
N GLU A 83 8.68 -9.59 11.38
CA GLU A 83 10.01 -10.22 11.22
C GLU A 83 10.81 -9.66 10.02
N LEU A 84 10.15 -9.32 8.92
CA LEU A 84 10.81 -8.77 7.72
C LEU A 84 11.28 -7.31 7.90
N LEU A 85 10.78 -6.61 8.91
CA LEU A 85 11.14 -5.23 9.23
C LEU A 85 12.12 -5.11 10.41
N ALA A 86 12.42 -6.22 11.09
CA ALA A 86 13.32 -6.27 12.23
C ALA A 86 14.77 -6.63 11.85
N LYS A 87 15.09 -6.65 10.55
CA LYS A 87 16.42 -6.92 9.99
C LYS A 87 16.94 -5.67 9.28
#